data_AF-A0A9X7PEI9-F1
#
_entry.id   AF-A0A9X7PEI9-F1
#
_cell.length_a   1.000
_cell.length_b   1.000
_cell.length_c   1.000
_cell.angle_alpha   90.00
_cell.angle_beta   90.00
_cell.angle_gamma   90.00
#
_symmetry.space_group_name_H-M   'P 1'
#
loop_
_entity.id
_entity.type
_entity.pdbx_description
1 polymer ?
#
loop_
_entity_poly.entity_id
_entity_poly.type
_entity_poly.pdbx_seq_one_letter_code
_entity_poly.pdbx_strand_id
1 'polypeptide(L)'
;MLAGAVLLPAVPAAVLLYLLGVIPPSGGGGEEPPAATRSARPDAGQAAVPPGFTGTWSGSVVTGNGLANGTMSSVIAGGGKGDYVIRTTYDVLGTVQCHSKAKLLSSTADRLVLEESTDGERGALCTSATATVTYRLAPDGKIRFASDDAGGGKPTATLARTG
;
A
#
# COMPACT_ATOMS: atom_id res chain seq x y z
N MET A 1 22.96 -57.50 27.13
CA MET A 1 22.81 -56.49 26.06
C MET A 1 21.91 -57.09 24.98
N LEU A 2 20.72 -56.54 24.77
CA LEU A 2 19.85 -56.77 23.60
C LEU A 2 18.92 -55.55 23.51
N ALA A 3 19.03 -54.83 22.40
CA ALA A 3 18.33 -53.59 22.10
C ALA A 3 16.95 -53.89 21.47
N GLY A 4 15.91 -53.16 21.88
CA GLY A 4 14.58 -53.19 21.27
C GLY A 4 14.23 -51.81 20.71
N ALA A 5 14.01 -51.73 19.39
CA ALA A 5 13.77 -50.51 18.64
C ALA A 5 12.28 -50.12 18.58
N VAL A 6 12.02 -48.81 18.53
CA VAL A 6 10.71 -48.15 18.46
C VAL A 6 10.26 -48.01 17.00
N LEU A 7 9.00 -48.34 16.71
CA LEU A 7 8.32 -48.13 15.42
C LEU A 7 7.31 -46.98 15.55
N LEU A 8 7.42 -45.96 14.69
CA LEU A 8 6.42 -44.90 14.48
C LEU A 8 5.72 -45.14 13.12
N PRO A 9 4.39 -44.95 13.03
CA PRO A 9 3.63 -45.22 11.81
C PRO A 9 3.68 -44.06 10.80
N ALA A 10 3.72 -44.43 9.52
CA ALA A 10 3.62 -43.54 8.37
C ALA A 10 2.19 -43.03 8.14
N VAL A 11 2.04 -41.77 7.74
CA VAL A 11 0.74 -41.16 7.38
C VAL A 11 0.67 -41.02 5.86
N PRO A 12 -0.31 -41.61 5.15
CA PRO A 12 -0.49 -41.39 3.73
C PRO A 12 -1.37 -40.16 3.45
N ALA A 13 -0.99 -39.41 2.42
CA ALA A 13 -1.76 -38.33 1.82
C ALA A 13 -2.91 -38.88 0.96
N ALA A 14 -4.10 -38.31 1.07
CA ALA A 14 -5.17 -38.51 0.09
C ALA A 14 -6.04 -37.25 -0.03
N VAL A 15 -5.75 -36.44 -1.05
CA VAL A 15 -6.68 -35.47 -1.64
C VAL A 15 -7.38 -36.21 -2.79
N LEU A 16 -8.70 -36.45 -2.68
CA LEU A 16 -9.49 -36.91 -3.82
C LEU A 16 -10.97 -36.51 -3.68
N LEU A 17 -11.33 -35.44 -4.41
CA LEU A 17 -12.59 -35.27 -5.13
C LEU A 17 -13.90 -35.73 -4.44
N TYR A 18 -14.57 -34.80 -3.76
CA TYR A 18 -16.03 -34.85 -3.56
C TYR A 18 -16.68 -33.65 -4.24
N LEU A 19 -16.93 -33.79 -5.53
CA LEU A 19 -17.57 -32.81 -6.44
C LEU A 19 -18.90 -33.34 -7.00
N LEU A 20 -19.71 -34.05 -6.21
CA LEU A 20 -21.05 -34.50 -6.65
C LEU A 20 -22.05 -34.46 -5.47
N GLY A 21 -22.67 -33.30 -5.27
CA GLY A 21 -23.77 -33.11 -4.32
C GLY A 21 -25.08 -32.78 -5.06
N VAL A 22 -25.60 -33.72 -5.85
CA VAL A 22 -26.96 -33.64 -6.41
C VAL A 22 -27.65 -34.99 -6.22
N ILE A 23 -28.47 -35.11 -5.16
CA ILE A 23 -29.68 -35.95 -5.09
C ILE A 23 -30.70 -35.23 -4.16
N PRO A 24 -31.91 -34.88 -4.62
CA PRO A 24 -32.97 -34.32 -3.77
C PRO A 24 -33.85 -35.42 -3.16
N PRO A 25 -34.59 -35.11 -2.08
CA PRO A 25 -36.02 -35.41 -2.13
C PRO A 25 -36.93 -34.31 -1.55
N SER A 26 -38.16 -34.32 -2.07
CA SER A 26 -39.26 -33.37 -1.85
C SER A 26 -39.84 -33.35 -0.42
N GLY A 27 -40.33 -32.17 -0.02
CA GLY A 27 -41.56 -32.03 0.79
C GLY A 27 -41.47 -31.20 2.08
N GLY A 28 -42.31 -30.16 2.18
CA GLY A 28 -42.77 -29.58 3.46
C GLY A 28 -42.48 -28.09 3.64
N GLY A 29 -43.52 -27.26 3.56
CA GLY A 29 -43.43 -25.81 3.73
C GLY A 29 -42.99 -25.35 5.13
N GLY A 30 -42.33 -24.21 5.17
CA GLY A 30 -41.95 -23.48 6.38
C GLY A 30 -41.25 -22.18 6.00
N GLU A 31 -41.81 -21.06 6.46
CA GLU A 31 -41.31 -19.67 6.47
C GLU A 31 -39.82 -19.48 6.09
N GLU A 32 -39.57 -18.74 5.01
CA GLU A 32 -38.22 -18.27 4.65
C GLU A 32 -37.86 -17.06 5.53
N PRO A 33 -36.81 -17.12 6.37
CA PRO A 33 -36.32 -15.93 7.05
C PRO A 33 -35.72 -14.97 6.01
N PRO A 34 -35.82 -13.65 6.18
CA PRO A 34 -35.25 -12.72 5.23
C PRO A 34 -33.75 -12.98 5.09
N ALA A 35 -33.31 -13.11 3.83
CA ALA A 35 -31.94 -13.31 3.44
C ALA A 35 -31.02 -12.38 4.24
N ALA A 36 -30.15 -12.97 5.06
CA ALA A 36 -29.09 -12.24 5.72
C ALA A 36 -28.30 -11.49 4.64
N THR A 37 -28.36 -10.16 4.69
CA THR A 37 -27.44 -9.29 3.96
C THR A 37 -26.05 -9.83 4.24
N ARG A 38 -25.42 -10.45 3.22
CA ARG A 38 -24.00 -10.73 3.25
C ARG A 38 -23.33 -9.37 3.34
N SER A 39 -23.08 -8.90 4.57
CA SER A 39 -22.07 -7.88 4.82
C SER A 39 -20.82 -8.41 4.17
N ALA A 40 -20.44 -7.81 3.05
CA ALA A 40 -19.17 -8.06 2.42
C ALA A 40 -18.10 -7.82 3.48
N ARG A 41 -17.54 -8.90 4.01
CA ARG A 41 -16.35 -8.84 4.83
C ARG A 41 -15.30 -8.12 3.96
N PRO A 42 -14.65 -7.05 4.44
CA PRO A 42 -13.54 -6.46 3.71
C PRO A 42 -12.57 -7.59 3.40
N ASP A 43 -12.23 -7.74 2.13
CA ASP A 43 -11.25 -8.72 1.69
C ASP A 43 -9.96 -8.47 2.49
N ALA A 44 -9.68 -9.36 3.43
CA ALA A 44 -8.46 -9.35 4.21
C ALA A 44 -7.35 -9.88 3.29
N GLY A 45 -6.94 -9.07 2.31
CA GLY A 45 -6.01 -9.55 1.29
C GLY A 45 -5.43 -8.52 0.34
N GLN A 46 -6.09 -7.39 0.09
CA GLN A 46 -5.54 -6.36 -0.80
C GLN A 46 -5.07 -5.15 0.00
N ALA A 47 -3.75 -4.92 -0.02
CA ALA A 47 -3.16 -3.68 0.46
C ALA A 47 -3.81 -2.52 -0.28
N ALA A 48 -4.62 -1.74 0.43
CA ALA A 48 -5.29 -0.55 -0.05
C ALA A 48 -4.83 0.67 0.73
N VAL A 49 -4.99 1.86 0.16
CA VAL A 49 -4.69 3.12 0.85
C VAL A 49 -5.65 3.32 2.02
N PRO A 50 -5.18 3.41 3.28
CA PRO A 50 -6.05 3.69 4.41
C PRO A 50 -6.64 5.10 4.31
N PRO A 51 -7.90 5.31 4.74
CA PRO A 51 -8.58 6.60 4.61
C PRO A 51 -7.82 7.77 5.25
N GLY A 52 -7.08 7.54 6.34
CA GLY A 52 -6.28 8.56 7.02
C GLY A 52 -5.20 9.21 6.15
N PHE A 53 -4.76 8.53 5.09
CA PHE A 53 -3.80 9.08 4.12
C PHE A 53 -4.46 9.90 3.01
N THR A 54 -5.72 9.61 2.65
CA THR A 54 -6.35 10.25 1.49
C THR A 54 -6.51 11.77 1.68
N GLY A 55 -6.27 12.55 0.63
CA GLY A 55 -6.31 14.02 0.67
C GLY A 55 -5.02 14.66 0.17
N THR A 56 -4.91 15.98 0.36
CA THR A 56 -3.73 16.75 -0.08
C THR A 56 -2.83 17.07 1.11
N TRP A 57 -1.54 16.87 0.91
CA TRP A 57 -0.50 17.01 1.93
C TRP A 57 0.65 17.85 1.40
N SER A 58 1.16 18.79 2.19
CA SER A 58 2.30 19.61 1.79
C SER A 58 3.29 19.84 2.93
N GLY A 59 4.55 20.06 2.58
CA GLY A 59 5.61 20.35 3.54
C GLY A 59 6.94 20.70 2.89
N SER A 60 7.90 21.13 3.71
CA SER A 60 9.26 21.43 3.28
C SER A 60 10.08 20.15 3.12
N VAL A 61 10.87 20.10 2.05
CA VAL A 61 11.76 18.99 1.74
C VAL A 61 13.15 19.29 2.26
N VAL A 62 13.77 18.31 2.90
CA VAL A 62 15.18 18.34 3.31
C VAL A 62 15.90 17.12 2.74
N THR A 63 17.09 17.33 2.19
CA THR A 63 17.96 16.24 1.70
C THR A 63 18.62 15.50 2.86
N GLY A 64 19.21 14.34 2.59
CA GLY A 64 19.87 13.49 3.60
C GLY A 64 21.04 14.15 4.33
N ASN A 65 21.62 15.23 3.77
CA ASN A 65 22.63 16.07 4.43
C ASN A 65 22.05 17.26 5.21
N GLY A 66 20.72 17.34 5.34
CA GLY A 66 20.01 18.36 6.13
C GLY A 66 19.75 19.69 5.43
N LEU A 67 20.09 19.82 4.14
CA LEU A 67 19.83 21.05 3.38
C LEU A 67 18.37 21.15 2.95
N ALA A 68 17.80 22.34 3.01
CA ALA A 68 16.47 22.61 2.47
C ALA A 68 16.49 22.47 0.93
N ASN A 69 15.49 21.77 0.38
CA ASN A 69 15.36 21.49 -1.04
C ASN A 69 13.95 21.83 -1.55
N GLY A 70 13.42 22.96 -1.07
CA GLY A 70 12.12 23.47 -1.47
C GLY A 70 10.94 22.80 -0.75
N THR A 71 9.85 22.62 -1.46
CA THR A 71 8.60 22.07 -0.91
C THR A 71 8.05 20.96 -1.78
N MET A 72 7.17 20.15 -1.20
CA MET A 72 6.40 19.17 -1.95
C MET A 72 4.92 19.26 -1.60
N SER A 73 4.09 18.91 -2.58
CA SER A 73 2.66 18.67 -2.39
C SER A 73 2.29 17.32 -3.00
N SER A 74 1.65 16.47 -2.21
CA SER A 74 1.20 15.14 -2.60
C SER A 74 -0.32 15.05 -2.48
N VAL A 75 -0.96 14.66 -3.58
CA VAL A 75 -2.38 14.31 -3.61
C VAL A 75 -2.48 12.80 -3.53
N ILE A 76 -3.08 12.31 -2.45
CA ILE A 76 -3.25 10.88 -2.18
C ILE A 76 -4.70 10.49 -2.41
N ALA A 77 -4.93 9.62 -3.39
CA ALA A 77 -6.23 9.05 -3.72
C ALA A 77 -6.40 7.65 -3.08
N GLY A 78 -7.64 7.16 -3.06
CA GLY A 78 -7.90 5.76 -2.78
C GLY A 78 -7.35 4.87 -3.91
N GLY A 79 -7.08 3.61 -3.58
CA GLY A 79 -6.61 2.61 -4.55
C GLY A 79 -5.97 1.42 -3.84
N GLY A 80 -5.66 0.38 -4.62
CA GLY A 80 -5.05 -0.86 -4.19
C GLY A 80 -3.60 -1.01 -4.61
N LYS A 81 -2.99 -2.11 -4.17
CA LYS A 81 -1.64 -2.51 -4.59
C LYS A 81 -1.57 -2.60 -6.12
N GLY A 82 -0.54 -1.98 -6.69
CA GLY A 82 -0.34 -1.90 -8.13
C GLY A 82 -0.93 -0.64 -8.78
N ASP A 83 -1.82 0.08 -8.09
CA ASP A 83 -2.37 1.34 -8.58
C ASP A 83 -1.43 2.51 -8.32
N TYR A 84 -1.44 3.50 -9.21
CA TYR A 84 -0.84 4.81 -8.95
C TYR A 84 -1.79 5.64 -8.08
N VAL A 85 -1.47 5.75 -6.79
CA VAL A 85 -2.36 6.34 -5.78
C VAL A 85 -1.89 7.69 -5.25
N ILE A 86 -0.66 8.09 -5.56
CA ILE A 86 -0.14 9.41 -5.20
C ILE A 86 0.38 10.11 -6.44
N ARG A 87 0.02 11.39 -6.59
CA ARG A 87 0.73 12.34 -7.45
C ARG A 87 1.41 13.38 -6.59
N THR A 88 2.68 13.63 -6.86
CA THR A 88 3.49 14.58 -6.11
C THR A 88 4.06 15.63 -7.06
N THR A 89 4.02 16.89 -6.61
CA THR A 89 4.77 17.98 -7.21
C THR A 89 5.84 18.43 -6.23
N TYR A 90 7.09 18.38 -6.65
CA TYR A 90 8.22 18.96 -5.95
C TYR A 90 8.51 20.33 -6.55
N ASP A 91 8.43 21.37 -5.73
CA ASP A 91 8.86 22.71 -6.07
C ASP A 91 10.28 22.91 -5.51
N VAL A 92 11.27 22.89 -6.40
CA VAL A 92 12.67 23.07 -6.05
C VAL A 92 12.96 24.56 -5.97
N LEU A 93 12.76 25.11 -4.77
CA LEU A 93 13.09 26.50 -4.42
C LEU A 93 12.46 27.52 -5.40
N GLY A 94 11.23 27.29 -5.84
CA GLY A 94 10.47 28.15 -6.76
C GLY A 94 11.00 28.21 -8.19
N THR A 95 11.98 27.38 -8.54
CA THR A 95 12.70 27.48 -9.82
C THR A 95 12.30 26.38 -10.80
N VAL A 96 12.09 25.15 -10.30
CA VAL A 96 11.73 23.99 -11.12
C VAL A 96 10.64 23.19 -10.42
N GLN A 97 9.66 22.75 -11.21
CA GLN A 97 8.68 21.77 -10.77
C GLN A 97 9.02 20.39 -11.33
N CYS A 98 9.10 19.41 -10.43
CA CYS A 98 9.24 18.01 -10.78
C CYS A 98 7.98 17.26 -10.39
N HIS A 99 7.37 16.58 -11.36
CA HIS A 99 6.15 15.81 -11.14
C HIS A 99 6.45 14.32 -11.08
N SER A 100 5.89 13.65 -10.08
CA SER A 100 6.00 12.21 -9.90
C SER A 100 4.63 11.58 -9.64
N LYS A 101 4.57 10.28 -9.91
CA LYS A 101 3.47 9.39 -9.53
C LYS A 101 4.02 8.18 -8.80
N ALA A 102 3.30 7.72 -7.79
CA ALA A 102 3.76 6.60 -6.97
C ALA A 102 2.74 5.45 -6.97
N LYS A 103 3.23 4.26 -7.29
CA LYS A 103 2.49 3.01 -7.33
C LYS A 103 2.50 2.34 -5.96
N LEU A 104 1.35 1.93 -5.43
CA LEU A 104 1.28 1.27 -4.12
C LEU A 104 1.90 -0.13 -4.18
N LEU A 105 2.91 -0.39 -3.35
CA LEU A 105 3.53 -1.72 -3.23
C LEU A 105 2.96 -2.49 -2.03
N SER A 106 2.77 -1.81 -0.91
CA SER A 106 2.16 -2.35 0.30
C SER A 106 1.62 -1.24 1.21
N SER A 107 0.69 -1.61 2.09
CA SER A 107 0.14 -0.70 3.09
C SER A 107 -0.11 -1.40 4.42
N THR A 108 0.00 -0.61 5.50
CA THR A 108 -0.53 -0.88 6.83
C THR A 108 -1.46 0.27 7.23
N ALA A 109 -2.01 0.25 8.44
CA ALA A 109 -2.84 1.34 8.94
C ALA A 109 -2.13 2.70 8.97
N ASP A 110 -0.81 2.73 9.24
CA ASP A 110 -0.01 3.93 9.43
C ASP A 110 1.16 4.07 8.45
N ARG A 111 1.31 3.17 7.46
CA ARG A 111 2.42 3.20 6.51
C ARG A 111 1.99 2.82 5.10
N LEU A 112 2.48 3.56 4.11
CA LEU A 112 2.47 3.20 2.71
C LEU A 112 3.91 3.02 2.22
N VAL A 113 4.15 1.97 1.44
CA VAL A 113 5.39 1.78 0.69
C VAL A 113 5.04 1.84 -0.79
N LEU A 114 5.69 2.72 -1.53
CA LEU A 114 5.37 3.00 -2.93
C LEU A 114 6.61 2.99 -3.80
N GLU A 115 6.42 2.69 -5.08
CA GLU A 115 7.41 2.90 -6.14
C GLU A 115 7.08 4.22 -6.85
N GLU A 116 7.92 5.22 -6.65
CA GLU A 116 7.84 6.53 -7.30
C GLU A 116 8.53 6.52 -8.66
N SER A 117 7.93 7.22 -9.62
CA SER A 117 8.46 7.41 -10.97
C SER A 117 8.03 8.79 -11.49
N THR A 118 8.74 9.32 -12.49
CA THR A 118 8.36 10.58 -13.15
C THR A 118 6.93 10.49 -13.72
N ASP A 119 6.15 11.55 -13.53
CA ASP A 119 4.83 11.70 -14.14
C ASP A 119 4.88 12.72 -15.29
N GLY A 120 4.85 12.23 -16.53
CA GLY A 120 4.95 13.06 -17.73
C GLY A 120 6.38 13.36 -18.17
N GLU A 121 6.57 14.53 -18.78
CA GLU A 121 7.88 14.96 -19.28
C GLU A 121 8.81 15.38 -18.14
N ARG A 122 10.09 14.99 -18.25
CA ARG A 122 11.10 15.25 -17.23
C ARG A 122 11.75 16.62 -17.42
N GLY A 123 11.65 17.48 -16.40
CA GLY A 123 12.43 18.72 -16.33
C GLY A 123 13.95 18.47 -16.24
N ALA A 124 14.76 19.38 -16.78
CA ALA A 124 16.22 19.20 -16.88
C ALA A 124 16.90 18.90 -15.53
N LEU A 125 16.39 19.48 -14.44
CA LEU A 125 16.91 19.32 -13.07
C LEU A 125 16.19 18.25 -12.24
N CYS A 126 15.23 17.53 -12.83
CA CYS A 126 14.51 16.44 -12.17
C CYS A 126 15.21 15.11 -12.39
N THR A 127 15.21 14.26 -11.36
CA THR A 127 15.69 12.88 -11.46
C THR A 127 14.76 12.04 -12.34
N SER A 128 15.31 11.00 -12.96
CA SER A 128 14.57 10.03 -13.78
C SER A 128 14.55 8.64 -13.17
N ALA A 129 15.19 8.46 -12.00
CA ALA A 129 15.28 7.18 -11.34
C ALA A 129 13.92 6.83 -10.73
N THR A 130 13.55 5.55 -10.80
CA THR A 130 12.53 5.01 -9.92
C THR A 130 13.08 4.92 -8.52
N ALA A 131 12.27 5.27 -7.52
CA ALA A 131 12.68 5.27 -6.12
C ALA A 131 11.60 4.62 -5.26
N THR A 132 12.00 3.95 -4.19
CA THR A 132 11.07 3.55 -3.14
C THR A 132 10.84 4.74 -2.21
N VAL A 133 9.57 5.07 -2.01
CA VAL A 133 9.15 6.11 -1.06
C VAL A 133 8.28 5.52 0.02
N THR A 134 8.39 6.09 1.22
CA THR A 134 7.58 5.70 2.38
C THR A 134 6.80 6.90 2.90
N TYR A 135 5.50 6.72 3.08
CA TYR A 135 4.62 7.68 3.75
C TYR A 135 4.20 7.04 5.07
N ARG A 136 4.55 7.67 6.20
CA ARG A 136 4.13 7.22 7.53
C ARG A 136 3.20 8.24 8.17
N LEU A 137 1.97 7.85 8.47
CA LEU A 137 1.04 8.70 9.22
C LEU A 137 1.41 8.64 10.71
N ALA A 138 1.85 9.77 11.24
CA ALA A 138 2.23 9.87 12.65
C ALA A 138 1.01 10.19 13.53
N PRO A 139 1.07 9.92 14.85
CA PRO A 139 -0.02 10.21 15.78
C PRO A 139 -0.40 11.69 15.87
N ASP A 140 0.49 12.59 15.44
CA ASP A 140 0.25 14.03 15.34
C ASP A 140 -0.60 14.43 14.11
N GLY A 141 -1.09 13.44 13.34
CA GLY A 141 -1.89 13.65 12.15
C GLY A 141 -1.09 14.12 10.93
N LYS A 142 0.24 14.12 10.99
CA LYS A 142 1.13 14.51 9.87
C LYS A 142 1.75 13.28 9.22
N ILE A 143 2.10 13.41 7.94
CA ILE A 143 2.85 12.37 7.23
C ILE A 143 4.35 12.63 7.35
N ARG A 144 5.13 11.59 7.67
CA ARG A 144 6.58 11.57 7.47
C ARG A 144 6.87 10.90 6.13
N PHE A 145 7.44 11.66 5.22
CA PHE A 145 7.86 11.23 3.90
C PHE A 145 9.37 10.93 3.90
N ALA A 146 9.76 9.86 3.22
CA ALA A 146 11.16 9.55 2.92
C ALA A 146 11.27 8.90 1.54
N SER A 147 12.30 9.27 0.78
CA SER A 147 12.65 8.68 -0.51
C SER A 147 14.06 8.10 -0.47
N ASP A 148 14.26 6.97 -1.14
CA ASP A 148 15.58 6.37 -1.33
C ASP A 148 16.34 6.90 -2.55
N ASP A 149 15.75 7.83 -3.32
CA ASP A 149 16.34 8.42 -4.52
C ASP A 149 17.71 9.03 -4.23
N ALA A 150 18.77 8.35 -4.69
CA ALA A 150 20.13 8.81 -4.51
C ALA A 150 20.44 10.07 -5.34
N GLY A 151 19.84 10.22 -6.52
CA GLY A 151 20.02 11.41 -7.36
C GLY A 151 19.38 12.65 -6.76
N GLY A 152 18.26 12.47 -6.05
CA GLY A 152 17.56 13.52 -5.29
C GLY A 152 18.15 13.77 -3.89
N GLY A 153 19.22 13.08 -3.51
CA GLY A 153 19.87 13.23 -2.21
C GLY A 153 19.09 12.62 -1.04
N LYS A 154 18.28 11.58 -1.29
CA LYS A 154 17.45 10.87 -0.30
C LYS A 154 16.56 11.81 0.52
N PRO A 155 15.64 12.54 -0.15
CA PRO A 155 14.88 13.58 0.50
C PRO A 155 13.89 13.03 1.53
N THR A 156 13.64 13.84 2.56
CA THR A 156 12.61 13.60 3.59
C THR A 156 11.77 14.85 3.79
N ALA A 157 10.56 14.68 4.30
CA ALA A 157 9.67 15.80 4.61
C ALA A 157 8.68 15.43 5.73
N THR A 158 8.18 16.46 6.41
CA THR A 158 6.99 16.35 7.27
C THR A 158 5.85 17.10 6.62
N LEU A 159 4.79 16.39 6.26
CA LEU A 159 3.66 16.94 5.50
C LEU A 159 2.46 17.16 6.42
N ALA A 160 1.88 18.35 6.33
CA ALA A 160 0.60 18.69 6.94
C ALA A 160 -0.51 18.60 5.88
N ARG A 161 -1.71 18.25 6.32
CA ARG A 161 -2.90 18.24 5.47
C ARG A 161 -3.27 19.67 5.10
N THR A 162 -3.62 19.92 3.84
CA THR A 162 -3.91 21.27 3.31
C THR A 162 -5.31 21.41 2.69
N GLY A 163 -6.10 20.33 2.67
CA GLY A 163 -7.49 20.29 2.17
C GLY A 163 -8.24 19.07 2.66
#